data_AF-A0A0Q6V331-F1
#
_entry.id   AF-A0A0Q6V331-F1
#
_cell.length_a   1.000
_cell.length_b   1.000
_cell.length_c   1.000
_cell.angle_alpha   90.00
_cell.angle_beta   90.00
_cell.angle_gamma   90.00
#
_symmetry.space_group_name_H-M   'P 1'
#
loop_
_entity.id
_entity.type
_entity.pdbx_description
1 polymer ?
#
loop_
_entity_poly.entity_id
_entity_poly.type
_entity_poly.pdbx_seq_one_letter_code
_entity_poly.pdbx_strand_id
1 'polypeptide(L)'
;MAIHKPKWFSDDYVMVSTAPTCGLTKGGRALKKVDPLTAQRIQVVDPETGGLVDAVNDQLLEDMEALAALKGLPTTEDKIPDTLNFVPAKDVSVGCAVPIYYDHRYGDHFHTELKNDPTFKGFTSETLGALLKDGRLLIRNGHGSPSQEQRIGEVPYIKVSDLRAGLVNINPTNRVPRAVAEKFWRASSSGLQPFDLICPERTSKNIGDFCVMMPGQEQVLTTKEVIVLRPGPNANFDTFYLLWAMTLKIVRDQWRRVIFMQTNREDVGKRYLEVAIPVPPTRQRADELSKPFKTYYEKLAEARSGLQAYLNENKTHHFFVSGAEEPEITEDDGIVDEDVGP
;
A
#
# COMPACT_ATOMS: atom_id res chain seq x y z
N MET A 1 -24.01 41.73 5.91
CA MET A 1 -24.67 41.40 4.63
C MET A 1 -24.97 39.91 4.63
N ALA A 2 -26.05 39.45 4.00
CA ALA A 2 -26.20 38.02 3.73
C ALA A 2 -25.25 37.63 2.58
N ILE A 3 -24.50 36.54 2.74
CA ILE A 3 -23.68 35.98 1.65
C ILE A 3 -24.64 35.25 0.70
N HIS A 4 -24.53 35.50 -0.60
CA HIS A 4 -25.34 34.84 -1.61
C HIS A 4 -24.98 33.34 -1.68
N LYS A 5 -25.85 32.49 -1.12
CA LYS A 5 -25.80 31.03 -1.30
C LYS A 5 -26.37 30.66 -2.69
N PRO A 6 -25.62 29.96 -3.57
CA PRO A 6 -26.17 29.45 -4.83
C PRO A 6 -27.22 28.35 -4.58
N LYS A 7 -28.04 28.03 -5.60
CA LYS A 7 -29.21 27.13 -5.43
C LYS A 7 -28.86 25.71 -5.01
N TRP A 8 -27.68 25.21 -5.38
CA TRP A 8 -27.17 23.90 -4.98
C TRP A 8 -26.55 23.88 -3.58
N PHE A 9 -26.39 25.03 -2.92
CA PHE A 9 -25.79 25.11 -1.59
C PHE A 9 -26.67 24.40 -0.57
N SER A 10 -26.07 23.61 0.31
CA SER A 10 -26.69 23.04 1.49
C SER A 10 -25.77 23.21 2.70
N ASP A 11 -26.35 23.31 3.90
CA ASP A 11 -25.61 23.21 5.16
C ASP A 11 -25.49 21.74 5.63
N ASP A 12 -26.25 20.81 5.02
CA ASP A 12 -26.24 19.36 5.29
C ASP A 12 -25.29 18.57 4.38
N TYR A 13 -24.85 19.16 3.25
CA TYR A 13 -23.99 18.52 2.24
C TYR A 13 -22.83 19.43 1.80
N VAL A 14 -21.65 18.84 1.62
CA VAL A 14 -20.45 19.48 1.10
C VAL A 14 -20.24 19.04 -0.35
N MET A 15 -20.19 20.02 -1.26
CA MET A 15 -19.79 19.77 -2.65
C MET A 15 -18.28 19.50 -2.73
N VAL A 16 -17.90 18.42 -3.42
CA VAL A 16 -16.51 17.98 -3.60
C VAL A 16 -16.31 17.58 -5.06
N SER A 17 -15.46 18.30 -5.81
CA SER A 17 -15.01 17.85 -7.14
C SER A 17 -13.80 16.93 -6.98
N THR A 18 -13.85 15.70 -7.50
CA THR A 18 -12.74 14.75 -7.59
C THR A 18 -12.10 14.72 -8.98
N ALA A 19 -12.29 15.79 -9.76
CA ALA A 19 -11.70 16.03 -11.06
C ALA A 19 -10.17 15.78 -11.06
N PRO A 20 -9.65 14.84 -11.88
CA PRO A 20 -8.22 14.53 -11.95
C PRO A 20 -7.43 15.54 -12.77
N THR A 21 -8.10 16.46 -13.48
CA THR A 21 -7.49 17.44 -14.39
C THR A 21 -8.20 18.79 -14.30
N CYS A 22 -7.42 19.86 -14.44
CA CYS A 22 -7.85 21.27 -14.35
C CYS A 22 -7.31 22.09 -15.54
N GLY A 23 -7.32 21.50 -16.74
CA GLY A 23 -6.94 22.15 -17.99
C GLY A 23 -5.45 22.47 -18.16
N LEU A 24 -4.64 22.35 -17.11
CA LEU A 24 -3.24 22.79 -17.08
C LEU A 24 -2.26 21.67 -16.71
N THR A 25 -1.09 21.73 -17.34
CA THR A 25 0.11 20.99 -16.96
C THR A 25 0.79 21.64 -15.76
N LYS A 26 1.67 20.90 -15.05
CA LYS A 26 2.52 21.44 -13.97
C LYS A 26 3.37 22.67 -14.38
N GLY A 27 3.62 22.86 -15.68
CA GLY A 27 4.32 24.01 -16.24
C GLY A 27 3.42 25.16 -16.73
N GLY A 28 2.13 25.19 -16.36
CA GLY A 28 1.18 26.26 -16.73
C GLY A 28 0.73 26.26 -18.19
N ARG A 29 1.13 25.28 -19.00
CA ARG A 29 0.65 25.10 -20.39
C ARG A 29 -0.64 24.28 -20.40
N ALA A 30 -1.53 24.55 -21.35
CA ALA A 30 -2.76 23.78 -21.53
C ALA A 30 -2.49 22.26 -21.67
N LEU A 31 -3.15 21.47 -20.84
CA LEU A 31 -3.16 20.01 -20.88
C LEU A 31 -4.11 19.57 -21.98
N LYS A 32 -3.60 18.83 -22.99
CA LYS A 32 -4.42 18.42 -24.14
C LYS A 32 -5.14 17.09 -23.90
N LYS A 33 -6.39 16.98 -24.35
CA LYS A 33 -7.20 15.75 -24.28
C LYS A 33 -6.70 14.80 -25.37
N VAL A 34 -6.39 13.57 -24.97
CA VAL A 34 -5.79 12.53 -25.82
C VAL A 34 -6.68 11.30 -25.76
N ASP A 35 -6.94 10.71 -26.91
CA ASP A 35 -7.66 9.44 -27.03
C ASP A 35 -6.78 8.30 -26.46
N PRO A 36 -7.25 7.54 -25.45
CA PRO A 36 -6.47 6.48 -24.83
C PRO A 36 -6.25 5.25 -25.74
N LEU A 37 -6.99 5.11 -26.84
CA LEU A 37 -6.86 3.99 -27.78
C LEU A 37 -5.88 4.32 -28.92
N THR A 38 -5.97 5.52 -29.50
CA THR A 38 -5.11 5.93 -30.64
C THR A 38 -3.87 6.73 -30.22
N ALA A 39 -3.82 7.21 -28.97
CA ALA A 39 -2.83 8.16 -28.46
C ALA A 39 -2.77 9.51 -29.21
N GLN A 40 -3.78 9.83 -30.03
CA GLN A 40 -3.86 11.09 -30.78
C GLN A 40 -4.55 12.19 -29.95
N ARG A 41 -4.22 13.46 -30.25
CA ARG A 41 -4.89 14.62 -29.63
C ARG A 41 -6.28 14.80 -30.24
N ILE A 42 -7.29 14.84 -29.39
CA ILE A 42 -8.67 15.13 -29.80
C ILE A 42 -8.72 16.59 -30.24
N GLN A 43 -9.25 16.85 -31.44
CA GLN A 43 -9.56 18.20 -31.91
C GLN A 43 -11.02 18.54 -31.62
N VAL A 44 -11.31 19.80 -31.33
CA VAL A 44 -12.66 20.37 -31.30
C VAL A 44 -12.72 21.59 -32.21
N VAL A 45 -13.94 21.99 -32.60
CA VAL A 45 -14.15 23.27 -33.29
C VAL A 45 -14.13 24.39 -32.26
N ASP A 46 -13.27 25.37 -32.49
CA ASP A 46 -13.18 26.60 -31.71
C ASP A 46 -14.42 27.48 -31.95
N PRO A 47 -15.15 27.90 -30.90
CA PRO A 47 -16.43 28.58 -31.06
C PRO A 47 -16.33 30.05 -31.49
N GLU A 48 -15.16 30.67 -31.39
CA GLU A 48 -14.95 32.08 -31.81
C GLU A 48 -14.43 32.17 -33.25
N THR A 49 -13.58 31.22 -33.66
CA THR A 49 -12.85 31.25 -34.95
C THR A 49 -13.34 30.22 -35.96
N GLY A 50 -14.07 29.18 -35.53
CA GLY A 50 -14.48 28.05 -36.37
C GLY A 50 -13.35 27.11 -36.80
N GLY A 51 -12.11 27.34 -36.34
CA GLY A 51 -10.96 26.49 -36.62
C GLY A 51 -10.97 25.19 -35.81
N LEU A 52 -10.16 24.21 -36.20
CA LEU A 52 -9.89 23.03 -35.36
C LEU A 52 -8.75 23.34 -34.38
N VAL A 53 -8.97 23.04 -33.10
CA VAL A 53 -8.00 23.24 -32.02
C VAL A 53 -7.89 22.01 -31.13
N ASP A 54 -6.68 21.75 -30.61
CA ASP A 54 -6.43 20.71 -29.60
C ASP A 54 -7.35 20.90 -28.39
N ALA A 55 -8.26 19.96 -28.15
CA ALA A 55 -9.15 19.95 -27.00
C ALA A 55 -8.37 19.98 -25.67
N VAL A 56 -8.90 20.69 -24.68
CA VAL A 56 -8.32 20.78 -23.34
C VAL A 56 -8.85 19.63 -22.47
N ASN A 57 -7.99 19.06 -21.63
CA ASN A 57 -8.35 18.05 -20.65
C ASN A 57 -8.63 18.75 -19.31
N ASP A 58 -9.87 19.15 -19.09
CA ASP A 58 -10.31 19.93 -17.93
C ASP A 58 -11.59 19.35 -17.32
N GLN A 59 -11.46 18.26 -16.56
CA GLN A 59 -12.59 17.67 -15.86
C GLN A 59 -13.16 18.61 -14.79
N LEU A 60 -12.33 19.50 -14.23
CA LEU A 60 -12.78 20.49 -13.26
C LEU A 60 -13.71 21.53 -13.89
N LEU A 61 -13.45 21.96 -15.14
CA LEU A 61 -14.39 22.80 -15.88
C LEU A 61 -15.71 22.07 -16.13
N GLU A 62 -15.67 20.81 -16.59
CA GLU A 62 -16.86 19.97 -16.80
C GLU A 62 -17.70 19.83 -15.49
N ASP A 63 -17.05 19.64 -14.34
CA ASP A 63 -17.69 19.61 -13.01
C ASP A 63 -18.32 20.97 -12.64
N MET A 64 -17.62 22.08 -12.89
CA MET A 64 -18.10 23.42 -12.50
C MET A 64 -19.23 23.93 -13.41
N GLU A 65 -19.23 23.57 -14.70
CA GLU A 65 -20.35 23.86 -15.61
C GLU A 65 -21.61 23.09 -15.21
N ALA A 66 -21.48 21.80 -14.88
CA ALA A 66 -22.58 20.99 -14.35
C ALA A 66 -23.11 21.58 -13.03
N LEU A 67 -22.22 21.95 -12.10
CA LEU A 67 -22.56 22.58 -10.83
C LEU A 67 -23.30 23.93 -11.03
N ALA A 68 -22.90 24.73 -12.00
CA ALA A 68 -23.55 26.00 -12.32
C ALA A 68 -24.96 25.84 -12.92
N ALA A 69 -25.23 24.71 -13.60
CA ALA A 69 -26.55 24.38 -14.14
C ALA A 69 -27.57 23.89 -13.08
N LEU A 70 -27.10 23.42 -11.92
CA LEU A 70 -27.96 22.86 -10.87
C LEU A 70 -28.93 23.89 -10.27
N LYS A 71 -30.20 23.48 -10.15
CA LYS A 71 -31.30 24.30 -9.61
C LYS A 71 -31.63 24.01 -8.14
N GLY A 72 -30.93 23.06 -7.54
CA GLY A 72 -31.07 22.56 -6.16
C GLY A 72 -29.90 21.61 -5.86
N LEU A 73 -29.97 20.86 -4.76
CA LEU A 73 -29.14 19.65 -4.60
C LEU A 73 -29.49 18.64 -5.72
N PRO A 74 -28.52 17.88 -6.27
CA PRO A 74 -28.79 16.89 -7.28
C PRO A 74 -29.55 15.68 -6.71
N THR A 75 -30.40 15.10 -7.53
CA THR A 75 -31.16 13.88 -7.27
C THR A 75 -30.59 12.70 -8.06
N THR A 76 -31.12 11.50 -7.85
CA THR A 76 -30.76 10.31 -8.65
C THR A 76 -31.20 10.37 -10.12
N GLU A 77 -31.96 11.39 -10.53
CA GLU A 77 -32.35 11.63 -11.92
C GLU A 77 -31.43 12.65 -12.62
N ASP A 78 -30.66 13.44 -11.86
CA ASP A 78 -29.78 14.48 -12.40
C ASP A 78 -28.49 13.88 -12.96
N LYS A 79 -28.19 14.17 -14.23
CA LYS A 79 -26.97 13.73 -14.91
C LYS A 79 -25.81 14.69 -14.66
N ILE A 80 -25.18 14.55 -13.51
CA ILE A 80 -23.90 15.20 -13.16
C ILE A 80 -22.70 14.28 -13.49
N PRO A 81 -21.48 14.80 -13.67
CA PRO A 81 -20.28 13.98 -13.81
C PRO A 81 -19.97 13.21 -12.52
N ASP A 82 -19.46 11.97 -12.62
CA ASP A 82 -19.04 11.15 -11.48
C ASP A 82 -17.96 11.83 -10.60
N THR A 83 -17.28 12.84 -11.12
CA THR A 83 -16.31 13.65 -10.37
C THR A 83 -16.96 14.70 -9.46
N LEU A 84 -18.17 15.18 -9.78
CA LEU A 84 -18.90 16.15 -8.98
C LEU A 84 -19.73 15.46 -7.88
N ASN A 85 -19.21 15.47 -6.64
CA ASN A 85 -19.80 14.76 -5.51
C ASN A 85 -20.48 15.70 -4.50
N PHE A 86 -21.50 15.20 -3.81
CA PHE A 86 -22.19 15.88 -2.70
C PHE A 86 -22.18 14.98 -1.47
N VAL A 87 -21.17 15.17 -0.60
CA VAL A 87 -20.93 14.34 0.58
C VAL A 87 -21.75 14.88 1.77
N PRO A 88 -22.45 14.06 2.56
CA PRO A 88 -23.13 14.55 3.76
C PRO A 88 -22.13 15.19 4.73
N ALA A 89 -22.42 16.39 5.23
CA ALA A 89 -21.47 17.20 6.01
C ALA A 89 -20.99 16.50 7.30
N LYS A 90 -21.85 15.67 7.91
CA LYS A 90 -21.52 14.78 9.04
C LYS A 90 -20.41 13.76 8.75
N ASP A 91 -20.23 13.37 7.49
CA ASP A 91 -19.24 12.37 7.05
C ASP A 91 -17.95 13.07 6.54
N VAL A 92 -17.95 14.40 6.48
CA VAL A 92 -16.78 15.23 6.17
C VAL A 92 -16.03 15.59 7.45
N SER A 93 -14.78 15.15 7.56
CA SER A 93 -13.90 15.46 8.69
C SER A 93 -12.79 16.41 8.25
N VAL A 94 -12.54 17.47 9.02
CA VAL A 94 -11.45 18.44 8.74
C VAL A 94 -10.08 17.75 8.63
N GLY A 95 -9.86 16.66 9.37
CA GLY A 95 -8.62 15.85 9.28
C GLY A 95 -8.46 15.03 8.00
N CYS A 96 -9.53 14.89 7.19
CA CYS A 96 -9.55 14.19 5.91
C CYS A 96 -10.20 15.03 4.79
N ALA A 97 -10.25 16.37 4.94
CA ALA A 97 -10.85 17.30 3.98
C ALA A 97 -9.99 17.48 2.70
N VAL A 98 -9.74 16.37 2.01
CA VAL A 98 -8.92 16.25 0.79
C VAL A 98 -9.82 15.59 -0.27
N PRO A 99 -10.11 16.23 -1.43
CA PRO A 99 -11.16 15.76 -2.32
C PRO A 99 -11.09 14.29 -2.74
N ILE A 100 -9.89 13.78 -3.04
CA ILE A 100 -9.68 12.38 -3.47
C ILE A 100 -10.10 11.34 -2.41
N TYR A 101 -10.17 11.71 -1.12
CA TYR A 101 -10.64 10.83 -0.05
C TYR A 101 -12.12 10.45 -0.21
N TYR A 102 -12.90 11.37 -0.77
CA TYR A 102 -14.34 11.25 -1.02
C TYR A 102 -14.66 10.75 -2.45
N ASP A 103 -13.66 10.22 -3.16
CA ASP A 103 -13.84 9.65 -4.50
C ASP A 103 -14.56 8.29 -4.43
N HIS A 104 -15.90 8.34 -4.47
CA HIS A 104 -16.78 7.18 -4.39
C HIS A 104 -16.49 6.12 -5.47
N ARG A 105 -15.98 6.53 -6.64
CA ARG A 105 -15.76 5.67 -7.81
C ARG A 105 -14.89 4.46 -7.51
N TYR A 106 -13.91 4.60 -6.60
CA TYR A 106 -13.07 3.48 -6.16
C TYR A 106 -13.83 2.45 -5.32
N GLY A 107 -14.77 2.90 -4.48
CA GLY A 107 -15.66 2.03 -3.72
C GLY A 107 -16.73 1.39 -4.60
N ASP A 108 -17.34 2.16 -5.50
CA ASP A 108 -18.41 1.70 -6.37
C ASP A 108 -17.91 0.70 -7.42
N HIS A 109 -16.74 0.96 -8.04
CA HIS A 109 -16.07 -0.01 -8.91
C HIS A 109 -15.76 -1.31 -8.17
N PHE A 110 -15.22 -1.24 -6.94
CA PHE A 110 -14.95 -2.42 -6.12
C PHE A 110 -16.21 -3.25 -5.83
N HIS A 111 -17.31 -2.61 -5.38
CA HIS A 111 -18.56 -3.33 -5.08
C HIS A 111 -19.28 -3.82 -6.34
N THR A 112 -19.12 -3.12 -7.47
CA THR A 112 -19.65 -3.53 -8.78
C THR A 112 -18.97 -4.79 -9.28
N GLU A 113 -17.63 -4.83 -9.26
CA GLU A 113 -16.85 -6.01 -9.68
C GLU A 113 -17.07 -7.20 -8.72
N LEU A 114 -17.09 -6.96 -7.41
CA LEU A 114 -17.39 -7.98 -6.39
C LEU A 114 -18.78 -8.63 -6.59
N LYS A 115 -19.74 -7.89 -7.14
CA LYS A 115 -21.10 -8.34 -7.44
C LYS A 115 -21.22 -9.03 -8.81
N ASN A 116 -20.47 -8.56 -9.80
CA ASN A 116 -20.68 -8.92 -11.21
C ASN A 116 -19.69 -9.97 -11.74
N ASP A 117 -18.44 -10.02 -11.27
CA ASP A 117 -17.47 -11.04 -11.69
C ASP A 117 -17.78 -12.39 -11.01
N PRO A 118 -18.07 -13.48 -11.78
CA PRO A 118 -18.35 -14.80 -11.23
C PRO A 118 -17.25 -15.36 -10.31
N THR A 119 -16.02 -14.85 -10.39
CA THR A 119 -14.90 -15.20 -9.51
C THR A 119 -15.25 -14.99 -8.03
N PHE A 120 -15.98 -13.91 -7.73
CA PHE A 120 -16.40 -13.50 -6.38
C PHE A 120 -17.78 -14.02 -5.98
N LYS A 121 -18.34 -15.02 -6.69
CA LYS A 121 -19.64 -15.59 -6.34
C LYS A 121 -19.69 -16.09 -4.88
N GLY A 122 -20.53 -15.44 -4.07
CA GLY A 122 -20.72 -15.76 -2.64
C GLY A 122 -19.71 -15.11 -1.69
N PHE A 123 -18.87 -14.19 -2.17
CA PHE A 123 -17.97 -13.40 -1.33
C PHE A 123 -18.73 -12.24 -0.67
N THR A 124 -18.20 -11.74 0.44
CA THR A 124 -18.63 -10.46 1.05
C THR A 124 -17.53 -9.41 0.93
N SER A 125 -17.85 -8.17 1.30
CA SER A 125 -16.90 -7.06 1.43
C SER A 125 -16.64 -6.81 2.92
N GLU A 126 -15.38 -6.69 3.33
CA GLU A 126 -15.02 -6.19 4.66
C GLU A 126 -13.82 -5.26 4.60
N THR A 127 -13.78 -4.27 5.50
CA THR A 127 -12.63 -3.37 5.64
C THR A 127 -11.51 -4.00 6.46
N LEU A 128 -10.25 -3.63 6.20
CA LEU A 128 -9.10 -4.10 7.00
C LEU A 128 -9.26 -3.78 8.50
N GLY A 129 -9.93 -2.68 8.84
CA GLY A 129 -10.27 -2.29 10.22
C GLY A 129 -11.33 -3.17 10.86
N ALA A 130 -12.37 -3.58 10.13
CA ALA A 130 -13.35 -4.55 10.61
C ALA A 130 -12.70 -5.93 10.84
N LEU A 131 -11.93 -6.41 9.85
CA LEU A 131 -11.23 -7.69 9.95
C LEU A 131 -10.18 -7.72 11.08
N LEU A 132 -9.50 -6.60 11.35
CA LEU A 132 -8.62 -6.45 12.51
C LEU A 132 -9.40 -6.52 13.84
N LYS A 133 -10.52 -5.79 13.95
CA LYS A 133 -11.38 -5.79 15.14
C LYS A 133 -11.92 -7.19 15.46
N ASP A 134 -12.28 -7.95 14.42
CA ASP A 134 -12.86 -9.29 14.54
C ASP A 134 -11.79 -10.40 14.71
N GLY A 135 -10.50 -10.06 14.83
CA GLY A 135 -9.40 -11.02 14.98
C GLY A 135 -9.15 -11.88 13.73
N ARG A 136 -9.65 -11.45 12.57
CA ARG A 136 -9.47 -12.08 11.25
C ARG A 136 -8.21 -11.57 10.54
N LEU A 137 -7.66 -10.43 10.97
CA LEU A 137 -6.33 -9.94 10.64
C LEU A 137 -5.55 -9.59 11.91
N LEU A 138 -4.23 -9.68 11.82
CA LEU A 138 -3.29 -9.10 12.78
C LEU A 138 -2.46 -8.06 12.04
N ILE A 139 -2.40 -6.85 12.59
CA ILE A 139 -1.72 -5.70 12.00
C ILE A 139 -0.85 -5.02 13.06
N ARG A 140 0.42 -4.75 12.72
CA ARG A 140 1.34 -3.96 13.56
C ARG A 140 2.23 -3.06 12.70
N ASN A 141 2.69 -1.95 13.27
CA ASN A 141 3.72 -1.12 12.63
C ASN A 141 5.11 -1.79 12.75
N GLY A 142 6.09 -1.27 12.00
CA GLY A 142 7.49 -1.65 12.14
C GLY A 142 8.14 -1.22 13.46
N HIS A 143 9.34 -1.73 13.71
CA HIS A 143 10.00 -1.68 15.01
C HIS A 143 10.57 -0.30 15.37
N GLY A 144 11.27 0.33 14.44
CA GLY A 144 11.93 1.62 14.67
C GLY A 144 13.13 1.89 13.77
N SER A 145 13.60 3.13 13.80
CA SER A 145 14.65 3.63 12.92
C SER A 145 15.94 3.90 13.73
N PRO A 146 16.98 3.05 13.66
CA PRO A 146 18.26 3.29 14.32
C PRO A 146 18.99 4.48 13.69
N SER A 147 19.89 5.11 14.47
CA SER A 147 20.77 6.18 13.99
C SER A 147 21.69 5.69 12.87
N GLN A 148 22.44 6.59 12.24
CA GLN A 148 23.41 6.19 11.21
C GLN A 148 24.64 5.49 11.82
N GLU A 149 25.11 5.98 12.97
CA GLU A 149 26.27 5.42 13.71
C GLU A 149 26.02 3.99 14.21
N GLN A 150 24.77 3.63 14.50
CA GLN A 150 24.38 2.29 14.99
C GLN A 150 24.47 1.19 13.91
N ARG A 151 24.86 1.50 12.68
CA ARG A 151 24.77 0.60 11.50
C ARG A 151 26.08 -0.14 11.23
N ILE A 152 26.55 -0.85 12.24
CA ILE A 152 27.89 -1.45 12.31
C ILE A 152 27.88 -2.93 12.77
N GLY A 153 26.77 -3.64 12.54
CA GLY A 153 26.60 -5.02 13.03
C GLY A 153 26.02 -5.98 11.99
N GLU A 154 25.28 -6.97 12.48
CA GLU A 154 24.92 -8.20 11.78
C GLU A 154 23.42 -8.30 11.41
N VAL A 155 22.52 -7.74 12.23
CA VAL A 155 21.06 -7.82 12.02
C VAL A 155 20.62 -6.84 10.92
N PRO A 156 20.08 -7.28 9.77
CA PRO A 156 19.70 -6.37 8.70
C PRO A 156 18.61 -5.38 9.13
N TYR A 157 18.77 -4.11 8.74
CA TYR A 157 17.79 -3.05 8.91
C TYR A 157 17.09 -2.80 7.57
N ILE A 158 15.78 -3.03 7.52
CA ILE A 158 14.93 -2.89 6.34
C ILE A 158 14.24 -1.52 6.37
N LYS A 159 14.44 -0.73 5.32
CA LYS A 159 13.76 0.55 5.07
C LYS A 159 12.64 0.36 4.05
N VAL A 160 11.76 1.36 3.94
CA VAL A 160 10.74 1.44 2.86
C VAL A 160 11.33 1.42 1.44
N SER A 161 12.62 1.73 1.29
CA SER A 161 13.36 1.63 0.02
C SER A 161 13.68 0.21 -0.40
N ASP A 162 13.59 -0.76 0.51
CA ASP A 162 14.09 -2.12 0.35
C ASP A 162 12.93 -3.12 0.13
N LEU A 163 11.70 -2.63 0.28
CA LEU A 163 10.44 -3.31 -0.05
C LEU A 163 10.12 -3.09 -1.55
N ARG A 164 10.42 -4.10 -2.40
CA ARG A 164 10.22 -4.03 -3.86
C ARG A 164 9.86 -5.38 -4.46
N ALA A 165 9.06 -5.36 -5.53
CA ALA A 165 8.84 -6.49 -6.43
C ALA A 165 8.40 -7.80 -5.73
N GLY A 166 7.50 -7.71 -4.74
CA GLY A 166 7.01 -8.87 -4.00
C GLY A 166 7.90 -9.34 -2.84
N LEU A 167 9.09 -8.76 -2.63
CA LEU A 167 10.11 -9.30 -1.73
C LEU A 167 10.73 -8.27 -0.78
N VAL A 168 11.07 -8.74 0.42
CA VAL A 168 11.87 -8.00 1.40
C VAL A 168 13.35 -8.17 1.05
N ASN A 169 13.95 -7.14 0.45
CA ASN A 169 15.34 -7.21 -0.01
C ASN A 169 16.29 -6.88 1.15
N ILE A 170 17.22 -7.78 1.43
CA ILE A 170 18.23 -7.58 2.48
C ILE A 170 19.35 -6.70 1.93
N ASN A 171 19.64 -5.60 2.62
CA ASN A 171 20.73 -4.70 2.27
C ASN A 171 21.95 -4.99 3.16
N PRO A 172 23.02 -5.63 2.65
CA PRO A 172 24.18 -6.01 3.46
C PRO A 172 24.94 -4.81 4.03
N THR A 173 24.80 -3.62 3.44
CA THR A 173 25.46 -2.37 3.91
C THR A 173 24.67 -1.65 5.01
N ASN A 174 23.55 -2.21 5.46
CA ASN A 174 22.62 -1.56 6.38
C ASN A 174 22.14 -2.55 7.44
N ARG A 175 23.06 -2.97 8.31
CA ARG A 175 22.85 -3.90 9.43
C ARG A 175 23.16 -3.22 10.78
N VAL A 176 22.58 -3.67 11.88
CA VAL A 176 22.83 -3.15 13.25
C VAL A 176 23.23 -4.28 14.20
N PRO A 177 23.94 -3.99 15.32
CA PRO A 177 24.20 -5.00 16.36
C PRO A 177 22.91 -5.55 16.98
N ARG A 178 22.87 -6.84 17.34
CA ARG A 178 21.73 -7.50 18.00
C ARG A 178 21.22 -6.75 19.22
N ALA A 179 22.11 -6.23 20.08
CA ALA A 179 21.72 -5.43 21.24
C ALA A 179 20.95 -4.13 20.87
N VAL A 180 21.17 -3.56 19.68
CA VAL A 180 20.39 -2.45 19.14
C VAL A 180 19.06 -2.96 18.57
N ALA A 181 19.06 -4.08 17.84
CA ALA A 181 17.87 -4.68 17.29
C ALA A 181 16.86 -5.09 18.38
N GLU A 182 17.31 -5.83 19.40
CA GLU A 182 16.50 -6.29 20.53
C GLU A 182 15.89 -5.13 21.34
N LYS A 183 16.62 -4.01 21.46
CA LYS A 183 16.10 -2.78 22.09
C LYS A 183 14.94 -2.16 21.30
N PHE A 184 14.96 -2.24 19.97
CA PHE A 184 13.84 -1.79 19.12
C PHE A 184 12.71 -2.82 19.02
N TRP A 185 13.04 -4.11 18.94
CA TRP A 185 12.08 -5.22 18.98
C TRP A 185 11.34 -5.32 20.31
N ARG A 186 12.01 -4.91 21.42
CA ARG A 186 11.59 -5.08 22.83
C ARG A 186 11.48 -6.56 23.25
N ALA A 187 12.23 -7.42 22.57
CA ALA A 187 12.31 -8.87 22.75
C ALA A 187 13.61 -9.38 22.10
N SER A 188 13.97 -10.64 22.34
CA SER A 188 15.12 -11.34 21.71
C SER A 188 14.95 -11.66 20.22
N SER A 189 13.80 -11.33 19.63
CA SER A 189 13.49 -11.51 18.21
C SER A 189 12.48 -10.46 17.73
N SER A 190 12.39 -10.29 16.42
CA SER A 190 11.47 -9.34 15.78
C SER A 190 9.98 -9.67 15.94
N GLY A 191 9.62 -10.92 16.23
CA GLY A 191 8.24 -11.41 16.13
C GLY A 191 7.65 -11.40 14.70
N LEU A 192 8.49 -11.17 13.68
CA LEU A 192 8.15 -11.44 12.29
C LEU A 192 8.02 -12.96 12.09
N GLN A 193 7.24 -13.37 11.10
CA GLN A 193 6.99 -14.78 10.79
C GLN A 193 7.16 -15.06 9.29
N PRO A 194 7.41 -16.33 8.92
CA PRO A 194 7.34 -16.79 7.55
C PRO A 194 6.12 -16.25 6.82
N PHE A 195 6.36 -15.68 5.64
CA PHE A 195 5.39 -15.09 4.72
C PHE A 195 4.67 -13.82 5.17
N ASP A 196 5.03 -13.18 6.30
CA ASP A 196 4.50 -11.87 6.73
C ASP A 196 4.44 -10.86 5.56
N LEU A 197 3.30 -10.19 5.40
CA LEU A 197 3.13 -9.16 4.37
C LEU A 197 3.56 -7.81 4.93
N ILE A 198 4.48 -7.15 4.24
CA ILE A 198 5.04 -5.86 4.65
C ILE A 198 4.84 -4.81 3.55
N CYS A 199 4.39 -3.62 3.94
CA CYS A 199 4.22 -2.46 3.06
C CYS A 199 4.77 -1.18 3.69
N PRO A 200 5.28 -0.21 2.91
CA PRO A 200 5.50 1.15 3.37
C PRO A 200 4.19 1.84 3.84
N GLU A 201 4.18 2.39 5.05
CA GLU A 201 3.13 3.30 5.54
C GLU A 201 3.31 4.73 4.97
N ARG A 202 4.56 5.10 4.70
CA ARG A 202 4.97 6.48 4.41
C ARG A 202 6.23 6.55 3.53
N THR A 203 6.46 7.69 2.89
CA THR A 203 7.72 8.04 2.18
C THR A 203 8.08 7.05 1.06
N SER A 204 7.07 6.54 0.35
CA SER A 204 7.27 5.62 -0.77
C SER A 204 6.13 5.74 -1.77
N LYS A 205 6.41 5.42 -3.03
CA LYS A 205 5.38 5.23 -4.07
C LYS A 205 4.74 3.83 -4.00
N ASN A 206 5.34 2.93 -3.23
CA ASN A 206 4.97 1.52 -3.14
C ASN A 206 4.02 1.25 -1.94
N ILE A 207 3.08 2.14 -1.60
CA ILE A 207 2.26 1.96 -0.39
C ILE A 207 1.14 0.92 -0.65
N GLY A 208 1.15 -0.22 0.06
CA GLY A 208 0.08 -1.28 0.06
C GLY A 208 0.29 -2.87 -0.51
N ASP A 209 1.17 -2.30 -1.46
CA ASP A 209 2.27 -2.67 -2.39
C ASP A 209 3.53 -3.05 -1.60
N PHE A 210 4.09 -4.16 -2.04
CA PHE A 210 3.81 -5.29 -1.17
C PHE A 210 4.88 -6.36 -1.27
N CYS A 211 5.30 -6.86 -0.11
CA CYS A 211 6.48 -7.67 0.03
C CYS A 211 6.27 -8.79 1.04
N VAL A 212 6.65 -10.00 0.65
CA VAL A 212 6.59 -11.21 1.47
C VAL A 212 7.92 -11.36 2.22
N MET A 213 7.84 -11.54 3.53
CA MET A 213 8.94 -12.02 4.36
C MET A 213 9.23 -13.49 4.01
N MET A 214 10.33 -13.80 3.34
CA MET A 214 10.63 -15.21 3.05
C MET A 214 11.08 -15.93 4.34
N PRO A 215 10.86 -17.26 4.44
CA PRO A 215 11.47 -18.07 5.49
C PRO A 215 12.98 -17.82 5.60
N GLY A 216 13.49 -17.69 6.83
CA GLY A 216 14.90 -17.39 7.10
C GLY A 216 15.30 -15.92 6.92
N GLN A 217 14.34 -15.01 6.80
CA GLN A 217 14.57 -13.54 6.79
C GLN A 217 13.98 -12.82 8.02
N GLU A 218 13.36 -13.54 8.96
CA GLU A 218 12.54 -12.96 10.02
C GLU A 218 13.34 -12.13 11.03
N GLN A 219 14.60 -12.48 11.28
CA GLN A 219 15.49 -11.77 12.20
C GLN A 219 16.06 -10.51 11.54
N VAL A 220 15.19 -9.53 11.32
CA VAL A 220 15.51 -8.20 10.80
C VAL A 220 14.87 -7.11 11.64
N LEU A 221 15.53 -5.96 11.69
CA LEU A 221 14.96 -4.72 12.17
C LEU A 221 14.22 -4.02 11.02
N THR A 222 13.06 -3.43 11.27
CA THR A 222 12.29 -2.71 10.25
C THR A 222 12.03 -1.28 10.70
N THR A 223 12.11 -0.31 9.77
CA THR A 223 11.76 1.08 10.06
C THR A 223 10.32 1.18 10.54
N LYS A 224 9.99 2.17 11.38
CA LYS A 224 8.65 2.26 12.00
C LYS A 224 7.52 2.36 10.97
N GLU A 225 7.79 3.04 9.87
CA GLU A 225 6.88 3.43 8.79
C GLU A 225 6.57 2.27 7.82
N VAL A 226 6.36 1.07 8.35
CA VAL A 226 5.83 -0.08 7.60
C VAL A 226 4.62 -0.67 8.31
N ILE A 227 3.64 -1.11 7.51
CA ILE A 227 2.53 -1.93 7.95
C ILE A 227 2.96 -3.39 7.79
N VAL A 228 2.94 -4.16 8.88
CA VAL A 228 3.11 -5.62 8.88
C VAL A 228 1.73 -6.25 9.11
N LEU A 229 1.37 -7.18 8.22
CA LEU A 229 0.02 -7.71 8.05
C LEU A 229 0.09 -9.25 7.90
N ARG A 230 -0.72 -9.96 8.69
CA ARG A 230 -0.96 -11.42 8.54
C ARG A 230 -2.41 -11.78 8.85
N PRO A 231 -2.91 -12.95 8.42
CA PRO A 231 -4.19 -13.48 8.89
C PRO A 231 -4.21 -13.63 10.41
N GLY A 232 -5.36 -13.35 11.03
CA GLY A 232 -5.59 -13.59 12.45
C GLY A 232 -6.15 -14.98 12.75
N PRO A 233 -6.28 -15.38 14.03
CA PRO A 233 -6.79 -16.70 14.42
C PRO A 233 -8.21 -16.99 13.92
N ASN A 234 -9.02 -15.95 13.66
CA ASN A 234 -10.39 -16.09 13.14
C ASN A 234 -10.45 -16.02 11.61
N ALA A 235 -9.31 -16.03 10.90
CA ALA A 235 -9.26 -15.96 9.45
C ALA A 235 -9.70 -17.28 8.79
N ASN A 236 -10.65 -17.18 7.86
CA ASN A 236 -11.02 -18.28 6.96
C ASN A 236 -10.16 -18.29 5.68
N PHE A 237 -8.92 -17.80 5.75
CA PHE A 237 -7.97 -17.67 4.64
C PHE A 237 -6.52 -17.66 5.16
N ASP A 238 -5.53 -17.91 4.30
CA ASP A 238 -4.11 -17.75 4.64
C ASP A 238 -3.46 -16.50 4.03
N THR A 239 -2.18 -16.32 4.32
CA THR A 239 -1.36 -15.18 3.93
C THR A 239 -1.24 -15.03 2.41
N PHE A 240 -1.29 -16.14 1.67
CA PHE A 240 -1.25 -16.10 0.20
C PHE A 240 -2.57 -15.62 -0.38
N TYR A 241 -3.71 -15.98 0.22
CA TYR A 241 -5.00 -15.38 -0.14
C TYR A 241 -5.05 -13.90 0.23
N LEU A 242 -4.53 -13.53 1.41
CA LEU A 242 -4.48 -12.13 1.81
C LEU A 242 -3.64 -11.30 0.83
N LEU A 243 -2.47 -11.81 0.39
CA LEU A 243 -1.65 -11.18 -0.64
C LEU A 243 -2.37 -11.09 -1.99
N TRP A 244 -3.04 -12.17 -2.41
CA TRP A 244 -3.88 -12.18 -3.62
C TRP A 244 -4.94 -11.08 -3.55
N ALA A 245 -5.69 -10.99 -2.45
CA ALA A 245 -6.75 -10.00 -2.26
C ALA A 245 -6.20 -8.56 -2.24
N MET A 246 -5.11 -8.31 -1.50
CA MET A 246 -4.46 -6.99 -1.43
C MET A 246 -3.88 -6.52 -2.77
N THR A 247 -3.53 -7.45 -3.67
CA THR A 247 -2.95 -7.13 -5.00
C THR A 247 -3.97 -7.08 -6.15
N LEU A 248 -5.25 -7.36 -5.91
CA LEU A 248 -6.32 -7.12 -6.88
C LEU A 248 -6.39 -5.63 -7.26
N LYS A 249 -6.58 -5.31 -8.55
CA LYS A 249 -6.68 -3.92 -9.04
C LYS A 249 -7.75 -3.13 -8.28
N ILE A 250 -8.94 -3.71 -8.12
CA ILE A 250 -10.07 -3.11 -7.37
C ILE A 250 -9.78 -2.86 -5.89
N VAL A 251 -8.78 -3.51 -5.30
CA VAL A 251 -8.29 -3.24 -3.94
C VAL A 251 -7.15 -2.22 -3.97
N ARG A 252 -6.19 -2.35 -4.90
CA ARG A 252 -5.09 -1.38 -5.10
C ARG A 252 -5.60 0.02 -5.41
N ASP A 253 -6.64 0.17 -6.22
CA ASP A 253 -7.13 1.49 -6.61
C ASP A 253 -7.78 2.26 -5.43
N GLN A 254 -8.35 1.57 -4.44
CA GLN A 254 -8.80 2.19 -3.19
C GLN A 254 -7.65 2.84 -2.38
N TRP A 255 -6.39 2.50 -2.63
CA TRP A 255 -5.26 3.17 -1.96
C TRP A 255 -5.08 4.62 -2.41
N ARG A 256 -5.56 4.97 -3.60
CA ARG A 256 -5.48 6.33 -4.16
C ARG A 256 -6.25 7.36 -3.32
N ARG A 257 -7.37 6.95 -2.70
CA ARG A 257 -8.18 7.83 -1.83
C ARG A 257 -7.61 8.01 -0.41
N VAL A 258 -6.76 7.09 0.07
CA VAL A 258 -6.25 7.12 1.47
C VAL A 258 -4.81 7.61 1.62
N ILE A 259 -4.02 7.65 0.55
CA ILE A 259 -2.65 8.18 0.56
C ILE A 259 -2.68 9.71 0.35
N PHE A 260 -2.20 10.48 1.33
CA PHE A 260 -2.13 11.94 1.27
C PHE A 260 -0.68 12.44 1.18
N MET A 261 -0.47 13.62 0.60
CA MET A 261 0.83 14.30 0.61
C MET A 261 0.99 15.14 1.88
N GLN A 262 1.83 14.68 2.81
CA GLN A 262 2.21 15.44 4.01
C GLN A 262 3.48 16.25 3.72
N THR A 263 3.30 17.54 3.42
CA THR A 263 4.35 18.53 3.10
C THR A 263 5.16 18.18 1.85
N ASN A 264 5.97 17.11 1.91
CA ASN A 264 6.85 16.65 0.83
C ASN A 264 6.96 15.12 0.72
N ARG A 265 6.13 14.36 1.46
CA ARG A 265 6.14 12.88 1.47
C ARG A 265 4.73 12.31 1.54
N GLU A 266 4.50 11.21 0.84
CA GLU A 266 3.27 10.42 0.88
C GLU A 266 3.09 9.73 2.24
N ASP A 267 1.85 9.68 2.74
CA ASP A 267 1.45 9.06 4.02
C ASP A 267 0.04 8.47 3.95
N VAL A 268 -0.16 7.25 4.44
CA VAL A 268 -1.49 6.63 4.58
C VAL A 268 -2.05 6.70 6.01
N GLY A 269 -1.20 6.90 7.03
CA GLY A 269 -1.60 6.94 8.44
C GLY A 269 -2.44 5.72 8.82
N LYS A 270 -3.59 5.93 9.49
CA LYS A 270 -4.57 4.86 9.77
C LYS A 270 -5.63 4.65 8.68
N ARG A 271 -5.67 5.47 7.62
CA ARG A 271 -6.75 5.47 6.62
C ARG A 271 -6.82 4.16 5.83
N TYR A 272 -5.71 3.42 5.73
CA TYR A 272 -5.70 2.09 5.10
C TYR A 272 -6.68 1.09 5.75
N LEU A 273 -7.04 1.29 7.03
CA LEU A 273 -8.01 0.43 7.71
C LEU A 273 -9.41 0.51 7.07
N GLU A 274 -9.68 1.52 6.27
CA GLU A 274 -10.92 1.70 5.51
C GLU A 274 -10.91 1.00 4.13
N VAL A 275 -9.78 0.44 3.71
CA VAL A 275 -9.70 -0.31 2.43
C VAL A 275 -10.48 -1.61 2.58
N ALA A 276 -11.40 -1.86 1.64
CA ALA A 276 -12.19 -3.08 1.57
C ALA A 276 -11.47 -4.15 0.74
N ILE A 277 -11.55 -5.40 1.20
CA ILE A 277 -11.11 -6.59 0.46
C ILE A 277 -12.28 -7.54 0.23
N PRO A 278 -12.23 -8.38 -0.83
CA PRO A 278 -13.13 -9.52 -0.92
C PRO A 278 -12.88 -10.46 0.27
N VAL A 279 -13.96 -10.97 0.85
CA VAL A 279 -13.93 -11.98 1.91
C VAL A 279 -14.49 -13.29 1.35
N PRO A 280 -13.72 -14.39 1.42
CA PRO A 280 -14.12 -15.66 0.82
C PRO A 280 -15.24 -16.34 1.65
N PRO A 281 -16.18 -17.06 1.01
CA PRO A 281 -17.21 -17.81 1.74
C PRO A 281 -16.63 -19.00 2.51
N THR A 282 -15.58 -19.64 1.98
CA THR A 282 -14.95 -20.82 2.58
C THR A 282 -13.44 -20.77 2.46
N ARG A 283 -12.75 -21.49 3.35
CA ARG A 283 -11.29 -21.62 3.32
C ARG A 283 -10.78 -22.27 2.03
N GLN A 284 -11.44 -23.33 1.56
CA GLN A 284 -11.15 -23.95 0.26
C GLN A 284 -11.17 -22.92 -0.88
N ARG A 285 -12.20 -22.05 -0.93
CA ARG A 285 -12.33 -21.06 -2.00
C ARG A 285 -11.24 -19.97 -1.93
N ALA A 286 -10.72 -19.68 -0.74
CA ALA A 286 -9.54 -18.84 -0.55
C ALA A 286 -8.28 -19.51 -1.12
N ASP A 287 -8.05 -20.78 -0.76
CA ASP A 287 -6.88 -21.58 -1.19
C ASP A 287 -6.87 -21.84 -2.71
N GLU A 288 -8.03 -22.03 -3.33
CA GLU A 288 -8.18 -22.17 -4.79
C GLU A 288 -7.63 -20.95 -5.55
N LEU A 289 -7.99 -19.75 -5.12
CA LEU A 289 -7.62 -18.50 -5.77
C LEU A 289 -6.18 -18.06 -5.44
N SER A 290 -5.71 -18.35 -4.22
CA SER A 290 -4.36 -18.02 -3.78
C SER A 290 -3.28 -18.98 -4.31
N LYS A 291 -3.68 -20.16 -4.79
CA LYS A 291 -2.78 -21.24 -5.23
C LYS A 291 -1.59 -20.79 -6.10
N PRO A 292 -1.73 -19.87 -7.09
CA PRO A 292 -0.59 -19.42 -7.89
C PRO A 292 0.45 -18.64 -7.07
N PHE A 293 0.00 -17.75 -6.17
CA PHE A 293 0.87 -16.99 -5.26
C PHE A 293 1.56 -17.94 -4.28
N LYS A 294 0.78 -18.84 -3.67
CA LYS A 294 1.28 -19.87 -2.75
C LYS A 294 2.37 -20.72 -3.39
N THR A 295 2.09 -21.30 -4.55
CA THR A 295 3.04 -22.13 -5.32
C THR A 295 4.33 -21.38 -5.68
N TYR A 296 4.25 -20.07 -5.98
CA TYR A 296 5.42 -19.25 -6.28
C TYR A 296 6.30 -19.03 -5.04
N TYR A 297 5.71 -18.55 -3.93
CA TYR A 297 6.49 -18.22 -2.72
C TYR A 297 6.96 -19.47 -1.97
N GLU A 298 6.23 -20.59 -1.98
CA GLU A 298 6.68 -21.86 -1.41
C GLU A 298 7.88 -22.43 -2.17
N LYS A 299 7.87 -22.42 -3.52
CA LYS A 299 9.02 -22.84 -4.33
C LYS A 299 10.21 -21.89 -4.22
N LEU A 300 9.96 -20.59 -4.08
CA LEU A 300 11.02 -19.62 -3.83
C LEU A 300 11.66 -19.84 -2.45
N ALA A 301 10.86 -20.20 -1.43
CA ALA A 301 11.39 -20.60 -0.12
C ALA A 301 12.21 -21.89 -0.20
N GLU A 302 11.70 -22.94 -0.85
CA GLU A 302 12.40 -24.21 -1.08
C GLU A 302 13.79 -23.99 -1.74
N ALA A 303 13.83 -23.24 -2.85
CA ALA A 303 15.08 -22.93 -3.55
C ALA A 303 16.06 -22.09 -2.71
N ARG A 304 15.55 -21.16 -1.89
CA ARG A 304 16.38 -20.35 -0.97
C ARG A 304 16.96 -21.21 0.16
N SER A 305 16.15 -22.08 0.77
CA SER A 305 16.61 -23.01 1.82
C SER A 305 17.66 -23.99 1.29
N GLY A 306 17.45 -24.56 0.10
CA GLY A 306 18.42 -25.47 -0.54
C GLY A 306 19.76 -24.78 -0.84
N LEU A 307 19.73 -23.53 -1.34
CA LEU A 307 20.95 -22.75 -1.55
C LEU A 307 21.64 -22.36 -0.22
N GLN A 308 20.87 -22.02 0.82
CA GLN A 308 21.43 -21.71 2.13
C GLN A 308 22.11 -22.94 2.77
N ALA A 309 21.52 -24.12 2.68
CA ALA A 309 22.14 -25.36 3.16
C ALA A 309 23.50 -25.61 2.48
N TYR A 310 23.55 -25.50 1.15
CA TYR A 310 24.81 -25.61 0.39
C TYR A 310 25.86 -24.58 0.84
N LEU A 311 25.47 -23.32 1.06
CA LEU A 311 26.40 -22.25 1.49
C LEU A 311 26.92 -22.46 2.91
N ASN A 312 26.09 -22.95 3.83
CA ASN A 312 26.50 -23.29 5.19
C ASN A 312 27.55 -24.43 5.20
N GLU A 313 27.39 -25.43 4.32
CA GLU A 313 28.36 -26.50 4.10
C GLU A 313 29.63 -26.03 3.36
N ASN A 314 29.51 -25.02 2.49
CA ASN A 314 30.57 -24.56 1.59
C ASN A 314 30.91 -23.08 1.85
N LYS A 315 31.53 -22.82 3.00
CA LYS A 315 31.95 -21.48 3.50
C LYS A 315 32.96 -20.71 2.61
N THR A 316 33.27 -21.19 1.41
CA THR A 316 34.16 -20.52 0.44
C THR A 316 33.45 -19.43 -0.39
N HIS A 317 32.12 -19.33 -0.30
CA HIS A 317 31.32 -18.39 -1.08
C HIS A 317 30.95 -17.13 -0.30
N HIS A 318 31.38 -15.96 -0.77
CA HIS A 318 30.91 -14.66 -0.27
C HIS A 318 29.54 -14.30 -0.89
N PHE A 319 28.49 -15.01 -0.48
CA PHE A 319 27.13 -14.86 -1.00
C PHE A 319 26.07 -15.04 0.11
N PHE A 320 25.11 -14.12 0.21
CA PHE A 320 24.13 -14.06 1.30
C PHE A 320 22.70 -14.28 0.79
N VAL A 321 22.01 -15.31 1.30
CA VAL A 321 20.62 -15.64 0.94
C VAL A 321 19.61 -15.16 2.01
N SER A 322 19.99 -15.30 3.28
CA SER A 322 19.13 -15.19 4.47
C SER A 322 19.40 -13.92 5.30
N GLY A 323 18.73 -13.81 6.46
CA GLY A 323 18.66 -12.63 7.34
C GLY A 323 19.96 -12.27 8.10
N ALA A 324 19.84 -12.16 9.42
CA ALA A 324 20.99 -12.26 10.29
C ALA A 324 21.50 -13.71 10.27
N GLU A 325 22.81 -13.91 10.23
CA GLU A 325 23.41 -15.20 10.57
C GLU A 325 23.18 -15.47 12.06
N GLU A 326 22.96 -16.75 12.42
CA GLU A 326 23.08 -17.14 13.83
C GLU A 326 24.57 -17.07 14.19
N PRO A 327 24.95 -16.43 15.31
CA PRO A 327 26.36 -16.26 15.64
C PRO A 327 27.00 -17.63 15.87
N GLU A 328 28.10 -17.90 15.17
CA GLU A 328 28.94 -19.05 15.49
C GLU A 328 29.42 -18.86 16.94
N ILE A 329 29.14 -19.84 17.80
CA ILE A 329 29.82 -19.93 19.09
C ILE A 329 31.24 -20.38 18.77
N THR A 330 32.12 -19.41 18.53
CA THR A 330 33.56 -19.64 18.57
C THR A 330 33.88 -20.09 19.98
N GLU A 331 34.24 -21.36 20.15
CA GLU A 331 34.91 -21.79 21.37
C GLU A 331 36.17 -20.94 21.56
N ASP A 332 36.46 -20.60 22.82
CA ASP A 332 37.54 -19.68 23.16
C ASP A 332 38.87 -20.37 22.86
N ASP A 333 39.50 -20.03 21.71
CA ASP A 333 40.82 -20.49 21.30
C ASP A 333 41.86 -19.94 22.30
N GLY A 334 41.98 -20.65 23.42
CA GLY A 334 42.67 -20.19 24.61
C GLY A 334 44.11 -19.82 24.31
N ILE A 335 44.43 -18.53 24.51
CA ILE A 335 45.79 -18.02 24.38
C ILE A 335 46.65 -18.76 25.41
N VAL A 336 47.54 -19.62 24.91
CA VAL A 336 48.58 -20.25 25.70
C VAL A 336 49.61 -19.18 26.04
N ASP A 337 49.66 -18.75 27.30
CA ASP A 337 50.80 -18.00 27.83
C ASP A 337 52.04 -18.90 27.74
N GLU A 338 52.95 -18.62 26.80
CA GLU A 338 54.26 -19.27 26.76
C GLU A 338 55.18 -18.68 27.85
N ASP A 339 55.69 -19.55 28.72
CA ASP A 339 56.66 -19.24 29.76
C ASP A 339 57.91 -18.52 29.20
N VAL A 340 58.18 -17.31 29.70
CA VAL A 340 59.50 -16.66 29.56
C VAL A 340 59.97 -16.10 30.91
N GLY A 341 60.42 -17.02 31.78
CA GLY A 341 61.43 -16.70 32.80
C GLY A 341 62.86 -16.99 32.28
N PRO A 342 63.92 -16.81 33.10
CA PRO A 342 63.91 -16.39 34.50
C PRO A 342 64.25 -14.90 34.73
#